data_AF-A0A067PYM0-F1
#
_entry.id   AF-A0A067PYM0-F1
#
_cell.length_a   1.000
_cell.length_b   1.000
_cell.length_c   1.000
_cell.angle_alpha   90.00
_cell.angle_beta   90.00
_cell.angle_gamma   90.00
#
_symmetry.space_group_name_H-M   'P 1'
#
loop_
_entity.id
_entity.type
_entity.pdbx_description
1 polymer ?
#
loop_
_entity_poly.entity_id
_entity_poly.type
_entity_poly.pdbx_seq_one_letter_code
_entity_poly.pdbx_strand_id
1 'polypeptide(L)'
;MAFDFASYLFELTGRTWTVESLDGGFVNHTVRATLHAPPPDSYDASETSHKPSGNELASSLILSGSLVLKQAPPYVAQFPSIELSQRRQFIEAHALEFLHASSEQSPFGLAHVLHAHPNVCIPRLIHHNEPKHLLIQSDLGRQSRNLDKYLLDQSTLPSSAASVGSGLVRFLVDMHHAYDSDPSMLLPGSEISLTFRNSQSERLVHDLVSHTNEHLKTAGVTDYDLLSQRALDHWDNRRRCVFGQGDVWFGTILVGSDGLVNAPSVGICDWEFAGPSHPAIDVAQLGLSVRLPFTGVPLIDQQGHTSSSWAYRRSLLPKVEVSSPVSRRRFFPPSSLTPLRRSRQSSKGHS
;
A
#
# COMPACT_ATOMS: atom_id res chain seq x y z
N MET A 1 9.55 -24.54 11.45
CA MET A 1 10.22 -23.74 12.51
C MET A 1 10.01 -22.28 12.17
N ALA A 2 9.68 -21.43 13.15
CA ALA A 2 9.57 -19.99 12.93
C ALA A 2 10.95 -19.42 12.56
N PHE A 3 10.97 -18.35 11.76
CA PHE A 3 12.21 -17.67 11.40
C PHE A 3 12.81 -16.96 12.63
N ASP A 4 14.10 -17.18 12.91
CA ASP A 4 14.79 -16.54 14.03
C ASP A 4 15.39 -15.19 13.60
N PHE A 5 14.60 -14.13 13.75
CA PHE A 5 15.01 -12.76 13.41
C PHE A 5 16.15 -12.23 14.27
N ALA A 6 16.22 -12.65 15.55
CA ALA A 6 17.24 -12.16 16.47
C ALA A 6 18.61 -12.71 16.10
N SER A 7 18.70 -14.02 15.85
CA SER A 7 19.93 -14.67 15.36
C SER A 7 20.32 -14.10 13.99
N TYR A 8 19.36 -13.90 13.08
CA TYR A 8 19.64 -13.31 11.78
C TYR A 8 20.25 -11.90 11.88
N LEU A 9 19.70 -11.04 12.73
CA LEU A 9 20.27 -9.70 12.95
C LEU A 9 21.62 -9.75 13.66
N PHE A 10 21.82 -10.68 14.59
CA PHE A 10 23.11 -10.89 15.24
C PHE A 10 24.19 -11.30 14.23
N GLU A 11 23.87 -12.21 13.30
CA GLU A 11 24.78 -12.59 12.21
C GLU A 11 25.18 -11.39 11.34
N LEU A 12 24.23 -10.50 11.04
CA LEU A 12 24.48 -9.32 10.20
C LEU A 12 25.23 -8.20 10.93
N THR A 13 25.05 -8.04 12.24
CA THR A 13 25.47 -6.84 12.97
C THR A 13 26.47 -7.08 14.09
N GLY A 14 26.63 -8.33 14.55
CA GLY A 14 27.38 -8.67 15.75
C GLY A 14 26.77 -8.09 17.04
N ARG A 15 25.51 -7.67 17.02
CA ARG A 15 24.79 -7.05 18.15
C ARG A 15 23.52 -7.79 18.50
N THR A 16 23.10 -7.70 19.76
CA THR A 16 21.86 -8.31 20.25
C THR A 16 20.67 -7.35 20.06
N TRP A 17 19.57 -7.89 19.55
CA TRP A 17 18.34 -7.16 19.27
C TRP A 17 17.18 -7.74 20.07
N THR A 18 16.34 -6.87 20.63
CA THR A 18 15.00 -7.28 21.08
C THR A 18 14.12 -7.40 19.86
N VAL A 19 13.40 -8.52 19.73
CA VAL A 19 12.45 -8.75 18.64
C VAL A 19 11.05 -8.86 19.22
N GLU A 20 10.14 -8.05 18.72
CA GLU A 20 8.72 -8.00 19.09
C GLU A 20 7.88 -8.29 17.84
N SER A 21 6.93 -9.22 17.92
CA SER A 21 5.98 -9.44 16.82
C SER A 21 5.08 -8.24 16.66
N LEU A 22 4.87 -7.81 15.42
CA LEU A 22 3.92 -6.73 15.12
C LEU A 22 2.57 -7.32 14.72
N ASP A 23 1.51 -6.75 15.27
CA ASP A 23 0.14 -7.05 14.85
C ASP A 23 -0.09 -6.61 13.39
N GLY A 24 -1.02 -7.27 12.71
CA GLY A 24 -1.47 -6.89 11.36
C GLY A 24 -0.78 -7.65 10.22
N GLY A 25 0.34 -8.33 10.47
CA GLY A 25 0.96 -9.24 9.49
C GLY A 25 0.13 -10.50 9.28
N PHE A 26 -0.77 -10.51 8.30
CA PHE A 26 -1.61 -11.67 8.00
C PHE A 26 -0.87 -12.73 7.18
N VAL A 27 -0.16 -12.26 6.16
CA VAL A 27 0.53 -13.10 5.17
C VAL A 27 2.02 -13.28 5.47
N ASN A 28 2.62 -12.42 6.29
CA ASN A 28 4.05 -12.44 6.62
C ASN A 28 4.30 -12.58 8.11
N HIS A 29 5.44 -13.14 8.49
CA HIS A 29 5.98 -12.95 9.83
C HIS A 29 6.63 -11.56 9.90
N THR A 30 6.01 -10.65 10.65
CA THR A 30 6.47 -9.27 10.77
C THR A 30 6.88 -8.98 12.21
N VAL A 31 8.07 -8.44 12.38
CA VAL A 31 8.61 -8.08 13.70
C VAL A 31 9.21 -6.69 13.69
N ARG A 32 9.16 -6.02 14.83
CA ARG A 32 10.00 -4.88 15.16
C ARG A 32 11.23 -5.38 15.89
N ALA A 33 12.40 -4.96 15.43
CA ALA A 33 13.65 -5.18 16.14
C ALA A 33 14.15 -3.87 16.73
N THR A 34 14.63 -3.90 17.97
CA THR A 34 15.26 -2.74 18.63
C THR A 34 16.57 -3.13 19.27
N LEU A 35 17.59 -2.30 19.04
CA LEU A 35 18.93 -2.51 19.56
C LEU A 35 18.98 -2.26 21.09
N HIS A 36 19.55 -3.20 21.85
CA HIS A 36 19.53 -3.16 23.32
C HIS A 36 20.37 -2.04 23.97
N ALA A 37 21.35 -1.48 23.27
CA ALA A 37 22.08 -0.30 23.70
C ALA A 37 22.61 0.44 22.46
N PRO A 38 22.49 1.77 22.39
CA PRO A 38 23.17 2.54 21.36
C PRO A 38 24.69 2.27 21.48
N PRO A 39 25.44 2.29 20.36
CA PRO A 39 26.89 2.16 20.43
C PRO A 39 27.44 3.20 21.41
N PRO A 40 28.45 2.86 22.23
CA PRO A 40 29.14 3.86 23.03
C PRO A 40 29.62 4.99 22.10
N ASP A 41 29.53 6.24 22.55
CA ASP A 41 29.72 7.50 21.79
C ASP A 41 31.06 7.64 21.01
N SER A 42 31.89 6.61 20.93
CA SER A 42 33.24 6.61 20.36
C SER A 42 33.38 5.88 19.03
N TYR A 43 32.30 5.69 18.24
CA TYR A 43 32.45 5.15 16.88
C TYR A 43 32.93 6.28 15.95
N ASP A 44 34.24 6.46 15.87
CA ASP A 44 34.90 7.43 15.00
C ASP A 44 34.63 7.04 13.54
N ALA A 45 33.69 7.73 12.89
CA ALA A 45 33.21 7.44 11.55
C ALA A 45 34.15 7.93 10.43
N SER A 46 35.40 8.25 10.75
CA SER A 46 36.41 8.61 9.77
C SER A 46 37.17 7.38 9.30
N GLU A 47 37.33 7.26 7.98
CA GLU A 47 38.16 6.28 7.27
C GLU A 47 37.48 4.96 6.86
N THR A 48 36.81 4.97 5.71
CA THR A 48 37.43 4.60 4.42
C THR A 48 36.36 4.40 3.35
N SER A 49 36.61 4.94 2.15
CA SER A 49 35.73 4.88 0.99
C SER A 49 35.95 3.63 0.15
N HIS A 50 34.88 3.25 -0.56
CA HIS A 50 34.85 2.39 -1.76
C HIS A 50 34.74 0.87 -1.58
N LYS A 51 33.60 0.46 -1.03
CA LYS A 51 32.64 -0.58 -1.50
C LYS A 51 31.82 -0.99 -0.27
N PRO A 52 30.52 -1.33 -0.39
CA PRO A 52 29.76 -1.93 0.70
C PRO A 52 30.32 -3.31 1.01
N SER A 53 31.45 -3.33 1.73
CA SER A 53 31.85 -4.44 2.57
C SER A 53 30.71 -4.68 3.56
N GLY A 54 30.56 -5.90 4.09
CA GLY A 54 29.51 -6.22 5.06
C GLY A 54 29.40 -5.22 6.23
N ASN A 55 30.43 -4.41 6.46
CA ASN A 55 30.46 -3.32 7.42
C ASN A 55 29.48 -2.17 7.12
N GLU A 56 29.17 -1.81 5.86
CA GLU A 56 28.25 -0.70 5.57
C GLU A 56 26.81 -1.05 5.94
N LEU A 57 26.35 -2.26 5.58
CA LEU A 57 25.03 -2.75 5.95
C LEU A 57 24.89 -2.86 7.47
N ALA A 58 25.86 -3.48 8.14
CA ALA A 58 25.86 -3.60 9.60
C ALA A 58 25.75 -2.22 10.27
N SER A 59 26.53 -1.24 9.80
CA SER A 59 26.52 0.13 10.33
C SER A 59 25.17 0.82 10.12
N SER A 60 24.57 0.69 8.93
CA SER A 60 23.25 1.26 8.61
C SER A 60 22.14 0.69 9.50
N LEU A 61 22.16 -0.64 9.72
CA LEU A 61 21.22 -1.32 10.62
C LEU A 61 21.38 -0.82 12.06
N ILE A 62 22.62 -0.77 12.57
CA ILE A 62 22.92 -0.31 13.94
C ILE A 62 22.50 1.16 14.13
N LEU A 63 22.82 2.03 13.16
CA LEU A 63 22.50 3.46 13.22
C LEU A 63 20.99 3.72 13.26
N SER A 64 20.20 2.87 12.59
CA SER A 64 18.73 2.99 12.60
C SER A 64 18.13 2.78 14.00
N GLY A 65 18.73 1.94 14.85
CA GLY A 65 18.32 1.67 16.23
C GLY A 65 16.99 0.91 16.41
N SER A 66 16.02 1.14 15.52
CA SER A 66 14.76 0.41 15.39
C SER A 66 14.50 0.06 13.93
N LEU A 67 14.07 -1.17 13.68
CA LEU A 67 13.88 -1.74 12.35
C LEU A 67 12.57 -2.52 12.29
N VAL A 68 11.99 -2.63 11.10
CA VAL A 68 10.93 -3.61 10.82
C VAL A 68 11.49 -4.68 9.90
N LEU A 69 11.30 -5.94 10.28
CA LEU A 69 11.68 -7.09 9.48
C LEU A 69 10.43 -7.85 9.09
N LYS A 70 10.40 -8.28 7.84
CA LYS A 70 9.35 -9.12 7.29
C LYS A 70 9.96 -10.35 6.66
N GLN A 71 9.41 -11.51 6.97
CA GLN A 71 9.75 -12.76 6.30
C GLN A 71 8.49 -13.35 5.69
N ALA A 72 8.56 -13.65 4.40
CA ALA A 72 7.47 -14.22 3.62
C ALA A 72 7.59 -15.75 3.58
N PRO A 73 6.84 -16.52 4.39
CA PRO A 73 6.76 -17.97 4.22
C PRO A 73 6.04 -18.35 2.91
N PRO A 74 6.17 -19.60 2.42
CA PRO A 74 5.48 -20.08 1.22
C PRO A 74 3.96 -20.32 1.42
N TYR A 75 3.39 -19.69 2.43
CA TYR A 75 1.99 -19.78 2.86
C TYR A 75 1.57 -18.46 3.51
N VAL A 76 0.28 -18.31 3.81
CA VAL A 76 -0.26 -17.22 4.63
C VAL A 76 0.17 -17.45 6.09
N ALA A 77 0.95 -16.55 6.68
CA ALA A 77 1.52 -16.73 8.03
C ALA A 77 0.47 -17.10 9.10
N GLN A 78 -0.73 -16.50 9.06
CA GLN A 78 -1.82 -16.85 9.98
C GLN A 78 -2.56 -18.15 9.61
N PHE A 79 -2.52 -18.56 8.34
CA PHE A 79 -3.19 -19.76 7.83
C PHE A 79 -2.21 -20.61 7.01
N PRO A 80 -1.32 -21.39 7.65
CA PRO A 80 -0.30 -22.16 6.94
C PRO A 80 -0.82 -23.19 5.94
N SER A 81 -2.11 -23.52 5.97
CA SER A 81 -2.79 -24.36 4.98
C SER A 81 -3.07 -23.67 3.64
N ILE A 82 -2.94 -22.34 3.58
CA ILE A 82 -3.17 -21.54 2.38
C ILE A 82 -1.82 -21.20 1.77
N GLU A 83 -1.48 -21.79 0.63
CA GLU A 83 -0.26 -21.49 -0.10
C GLU A 83 -0.24 -20.06 -0.62
N LEU A 84 0.91 -19.39 -0.51
CA LEU A 84 1.08 -18.04 -1.00
C LEU A 84 2.52 -17.81 -1.47
N SER A 85 2.65 -17.12 -2.61
CA SER A 85 3.95 -16.89 -3.23
C SER A 85 4.87 -16.05 -2.37
N GLN A 86 6.11 -16.51 -2.17
CA GLN A 86 7.15 -15.71 -1.52
C GLN A 86 7.62 -14.54 -2.41
N ARG A 87 7.26 -14.56 -3.71
CA ARG A 87 7.52 -13.45 -4.64
C ARG A 87 6.94 -12.11 -4.15
N ARG A 88 5.90 -12.13 -3.31
CA ARG A 88 5.34 -10.92 -2.68
C ARG A 88 6.41 -10.10 -1.92
N GLN A 89 7.44 -10.75 -1.38
CA GLN A 89 8.55 -10.07 -0.73
C GLN A 89 9.44 -9.29 -1.71
N PHE A 90 9.71 -9.90 -2.86
CA PHE A 90 10.44 -9.24 -3.96
C PHE A 90 9.65 -8.03 -4.45
N ILE A 91 8.33 -8.16 -4.58
CA ILE A 91 7.41 -7.08 -4.96
C ILE A 91 7.50 -5.92 -3.97
N GLU A 92 7.39 -6.21 -2.67
CA GLU A 92 7.48 -5.17 -1.64
C GLU A 92 8.85 -4.47 -1.66
N ALA A 93 9.96 -5.23 -1.71
CA ALA A 93 11.29 -4.65 -1.79
C ALA A 93 11.45 -3.69 -2.99
N HIS A 94 11.01 -4.11 -4.18
CA HIS A 94 11.07 -3.27 -5.37
C HIS A 94 10.12 -2.07 -5.28
N ALA A 95 8.95 -2.22 -4.67
CA ALA A 95 8.04 -1.09 -4.46
C ALA A 95 8.69 -0.02 -3.58
N LEU A 96 9.33 -0.41 -2.47
CA LEU A 96 10.00 0.52 -1.58
C LEU A 96 11.18 1.22 -2.26
N GLU A 97 11.98 0.50 -3.06
CA GLU A 97 13.05 1.12 -3.86
C GLU A 97 12.48 2.11 -4.87
N PHE A 98 11.42 1.72 -5.57
CA PHE A 98 10.77 2.51 -6.60
C PHE A 98 10.15 3.81 -6.06
N LEU A 99 9.54 3.75 -4.86
CA LEU A 99 8.94 4.89 -4.17
C LEU A 99 9.97 5.90 -3.68
N HIS A 100 11.20 5.46 -3.38
CA HIS A 100 12.29 6.30 -2.91
C HIS A 100 13.32 6.66 -4.00
N ALA A 101 13.22 6.08 -5.19
CA ALA A 101 14.12 6.35 -6.30
C ALA A 101 13.82 7.71 -6.95
N SER A 102 14.85 8.54 -7.10
CA SER A 102 14.78 9.76 -7.91
C SER A 102 14.74 9.43 -9.41
N SER A 103 14.34 10.40 -10.24
CA SER A 103 14.39 10.26 -11.71
C SER A 103 15.80 10.01 -12.26
N GLU A 104 16.83 10.38 -11.50
CA GLU A 104 18.24 10.12 -11.85
C GLU A 104 18.64 8.68 -11.56
N GLN A 105 18.09 8.09 -10.49
CA GLN A 105 18.35 6.70 -10.07
C GLN A 105 17.53 5.70 -10.88
N SER A 106 16.28 6.06 -11.18
CA SER A 106 15.36 5.26 -11.98
C SER A 106 14.47 6.20 -12.79
N PRO A 107 14.36 6.03 -14.12
CA PRO A 107 13.46 6.83 -14.94
C PRO A 107 11.97 6.64 -14.56
N PHE A 108 11.68 5.62 -13.76
CA PHE A 108 10.34 5.28 -13.30
C PHE A 108 10.13 5.65 -11.83
N GLY A 109 11.13 6.17 -11.12
CA GLY A 109 11.06 6.43 -9.69
C GLY A 109 9.97 7.42 -9.25
N LEU A 110 9.34 7.14 -8.11
CA LEU A 110 8.24 7.91 -7.55
C LEU A 110 8.66 8.83 -6.40
N ALA A 111 9.96 9.05 -6.17
CA ALA A 111 10.41 9.95 -5.10
C ALA A 111 9.85 11.38 -5.23
N HIS A 112 9.61 11.84 -6.46
CA HIS A 112 8.99 13.15 -6.69
C HIS A 112 7.57 13.24 -6.14
N VAL A 113 6.78 12.16 -6.22
CA VAL A 113 5.45 12.08 -5.59
C VAL A 113 5.63 12.13 -4.08
N LEU A 114 6.49 11.29 -3.51
CA LEU A 114 6.70 11.25 -2.06
C LEU A 114 7.17 12.61 -1.50
N HIS A 115 8.09 13.30 -2.18
CA HIS A 115 8.55 14.64 -1.79
C HIS A 115 7.45 15.72 -1.84
N ALA A 116 6.44 15.56 -2.69
CA ALA A 116 5.30 16.47 -2.76
C ALA A 116 4.33 16.30 -1.57
N HIS A 117 4.45 15.20 -0.81
CA HIS A 117 3.59 14.86 0.33
C HIS A 117 4.42 14.67 1.60
N PRO A 118 4.96 15.74 2.22
CA PRO A 118 5.88 15.65 3.35
C PRO A 118 5.26 15.06 4.63
N ASN A 119 3.93 15.00 4.70
CA ASN A 119 3.20 14.35 5.80
C ASN A 119 2.99 12.85 5.56
N VAL A 120 3.34 12.32 4.39
CA VAL A 120 3.28 10.88 4.07
C VAL A 120 4.66 10.27 4.22
N CYS A 121 4.72 9.13 4.91
CA CYS A 121 5.94 8.39 5.16
C CYS A 121 5.79 6.98 4.61
N ILE A 122 6.76 6.55 3.81
CA ILE A 122 6.84 5.17 3.30
C ILE A 122 8.14 4.59 3.85
N PRO A 123 8.14 3.35 4.36
CA PRO A 123 9.37 2.71 4.82
C PRO A 123 10.45 2.77 3.75
N ARG A 124 11.69 3.02 4.14
CA ARG A 124 12.85 2.84 3.27
C ARG A 124 13.30 1.40 3.33
N LEU A 125 13.51 0.78 2.17
CA LEU A 125 14.21 -0.50 2.14
C LEU A 125 15.65 -0.30 2.61
N ILE A 126 16.09 -1.11 3.57
CA ILE A 126 17.47 -1.13 4.08
C ILE A 126 18.20 -2.36 3.55
N HIS A 127 17.52 -3.51 3.51
CA HIS A 127 18.11 -4.76 3.05
C HIS A 127 17.04 -5.73 2.54
N HIS A 128 17.33 -6.43 1.45
CA HIS A 128 16.52 -7.52 0.93
C HIS A 128 17.39 -8.77 0.79
N ASN A 129 17.02 -9.83 1.52
CA ASN A 129 17.63 -11.15 1.42
C ASN A 129 16.67 -12.07 0.68
N GLU A 130 16.81 -12.08 -0.65
CA GLU A 130 15.93 -12.86 -1.53
C GLU A 130 15.94 -14.37 -1.23
N PRO A 131 17.09 -15.04 -1.02
CA PRO A 131 17.12 -16.47 -0.68
C PRO A 131 16.37 -16.82 0.62
N LYS A 132 16.35 -15.91 1.60
CA LYS A 132 15.60 -16.10 2.86
C LYS A 132 14.17 -15.53 2.79
N HIS A 133 13.78 -14.93 1.67
CA HIS A 133 12.52 -14.21 1.49
C HIS A 133 12.26 -13.21 2.63
N LEU A 134 13.28 -12.43 2.96
CA LEU A 134 13.27 -11.49 4.07
C LEU A 134 13.62 -10.08 3.59
N LEU A 135 12.93 -9.07 4.11
CA LEU A 135 13.31 -7.66 3.96
C LEU A 135 13.43 -6.99 5.32
N ILE A 136 14.33 -6.02 5.37
CA ILE A 136 14.52 -5.08 6.48
C ILE A 136 14.22 -3.69 5.96
N GLN A 137 13.36 -2.97 6.65
CA GLN A 137 12.95 -1.61 6.31
C GLN A 137 13.02 -0.70 7.54
N SER A 138 13.03 0.62 7.29
CA SER A 138 12.97 1.62 8.36
C SER A 138 11.67 1.48 9.15
N ASP A 139 11.76 1.66 10.48
CA ASP A 139 10.59 1.71 11.35
C ASP A 139 9.84 3.04 11.18
N LEU A 140 8.51 2.99 11.08
CA LEU A 140 7.64 4.16 10.98
C LEU A 140 7.25 4.74 12.36
N GLY A 141 7.98 4.35 13.41
CA GLY A 141 7.83 4.88 14.76
C GLY A 141 7.01 3.98 15.68
N ARG A 142 7.43 3.94 16.95
CA ARG A 142 6.76 3.13 18.00
C ARG A 142 5.41 3.69 18.43
N GLN A 143 5.21 5.00 18.30
CA GLN A 143 3.99 5.68 18.73
C GLN A 143 2.91 5.72 17.65
N SER A 144 3.25 5.27 16.45
CA SER A 144 2.32 5.22 15.32
C SER A 144 1.24 4.17 15.57
N ARG A 145 0.00 4.52 15.20
CA ARG A 145 -1.17 3.66 15.39
C ARG A 145 -1.82 3.39 14.05
N ASN A 146 -2.36 2.19 13.87
CA ASN A 146 -3.19 1.90 12.71
C ASN A 146 -4.35 2.93 12.61
N LEU A 147 -4.75 3.24 11.38
CA LEU A 147 -5.72 4.29 11.09
C LEU A 147 -7.07 4.03 11.77
N ASP A 148 -7.48 2.76 11.91
CA ASP A 148 -8.66 2.37 12.66
C ASP A 148 -8.53 2.80 14.13
N LYS A 149 -7.48 2.39 14.83
CA LYS A 149 -7.23 2.76 16.23
C LYS A 149 -7.18 4.27 16.42
N TYR A 150 -6.57 4.98 15.47
CA TYR A 150 -6.55 6.44 15.46
C TYR A 150 -7.96 7.04 15.32
N LEU A 151 -8.78 6.57 14.38
CA LEU A 151 -10.14 7.10 14.16
C LEU A 151 -11.12 6.74 15.28
N LEU A 152 -10.92 5.61 15.97
CA LEU A 152 -11.79 5.18 17.07
C LEU A 152 -11.44 5.88 18.41
N ASP A 153 -10.22 6.42 18.55
CA ASP A 153 -9.79 7.16 19.73
C ASP A 153 -10.66 8.41 19.96
N GLN A 154 -11.14 8.58 21.20
CA GLN A 154 -11.97 9.71 21.61
C GLN A 154 -11.23 11.04 21.58
N SER A 155 -9.90 11.01 21.69
CA SER A 155 -9.04 12.19 21.62
C SER A 155 -8.79 12.68 20.19
N THR A 156 -9.15 11.88 19.17
CA THR A 156 -8.95 12.26 17.77
C THR A 156 -9.93 13.35 17.35
N LEU A 157 -9.39 14.54 17.08
CA LEU A 157 -10.17 15.67 16.62
C LEU A 157 -10.65 15.47 15.17
N PRO A 158 -11.90 15.83 14.83
CA PRO A 158 -12.40 15.73 13.45
C PRO A 158 -11.54 16.46 12.42
N SER A 159 -10.98 17.62 12.76
CA SER A 159 -10.05 18.36 11.89
C SER A 159 -8.76 17.60 11.62
N SER A 160 -8.24 16.90 12.64
CA SER A 160 -7.05 16.07 12.52
C SER A 160 -7.33 14.84 11.63
N ALA A 161 -8.46 14.16 11.84
CA ALA A 161 -8.89 13.06 10.97
C ALA A 161 -9.09 13.51 9.51
N ALA A 162 -9.70 14.67 9.29
CA ALA A 162 -9.86 15.25 7.96
C ALA A 162 -8.51 15.59 7.30
N SER A 163 -7.54 16.07 8.08
CA SER A 163 -6.18 16.33 7.59
C SER A 163 -5.47 15.04 7.17
N VAL A 164 -5.51 13.97 7.98
CA VAL A 164 -5.00 12.64 7.62
C VAL A 164 -5.63 12.13 6.33
N GLY A 165 -6.96 12.15 6.25
CA GLY A 165 -7.70 11.68 5.08
C GLY A 165 -7.36 12.49 3.83
N SER A 166 -7.26 13.82 3.94
CA SER A 166 -6.89 14.67 2.81
C SER A 166 -5.45 14.44 2.36
N GLY A 167 -4.51 14.22 3.29
CA GLY A 167 -3.12 13.94 2.95
C GLY A 167 -2.99 12.60 2.22
N LEU A 168 -3.60 11.55 2.76
CA LEU A 168 -3.61 10.21 2.16
C LEU A 168 -4.20 10.22 0.75
N VAL A 169 -5.39 10.82 0.56
CA VAL A 169 -6.05 10.83 -0.75
C VAL A 169 -5.25 11.64 -1.78
N ARG A 170 -4.66 12.78 -1.40
CA ARG A 170 -3.82 13.56 -2.32
C ARG A 170 -2.60 12.77 -2.77
N PHE A 171 -1.94 12.06 -1.84
CA PHE A 171 -0.84 11.17 -2.17
C PHE A 171 -1.26 10.06 -3.16
N LEU A 172 -2.37 9.38 -2.90
CA LEU A 172 -2.87 8.32 -3.79
C LEU A 172 -3.22 8.86 -5.19
N VAL A 173 -3.83 10.05 -5.27
CA VAL A 173 -4.14 10.72 -6.54
C VAL A 173 -2.86 11.01 -7.32
N ASP A 174 -1.87 11.63 -6.71
CA ASP A 174 -0.62 11.98 -7.40
C ASP A 174 0.17 10.73 -7.81
N MET A 175 0.17 9.69 -6.98
CA MET A 175 0.75 8.38 -7.32
C MET A 175 0.02 7.75 -8.52
N HIS A 176 -1.30 7.80 -8.55
CA HIS A 176 -2.10 7.25 -9.65
C HIS A 176 -1.88 7.99 -10.97
N HIS A 177 -1.63 9.29 -10.91
CA HIS A 177 -1.38 10.14 -12.08
C HIS A 177 0.09 10.24 -12.50
N ALA A 178 1.02 9.59 -11.78
CA ALA A 178 2.46 9.70 -12.03
C ALA A 178 2.90 9.29 -13.45
N TYR A 179 2.10 8.47 -14.15
CA TYR A 179 2.38 7.98 -15.50
C TYR A 179 1.36 8.44 -16.55
N ASP A 180 0.55 9.47 -16.27
CA ASP A 180 -0.43 9.98 -17.24
C ASP A 180 0.23 10.50 -18.53
N SER A 181 1.44 11.03 -18.43
CA SER A 181 2.22 11.51 -19.56
C SER A 181 2.78 10.39 -20.44
N ASP A 182 2.99 9.20 -19.87
CA ASP A 182 3.41 8.01 -20.60
C ASP A 182 2.74 6.73 -20.07
N PRO A 183 1.48 6.47 -20.48
CA PRO A 183 0.74 5.29 -20.05
C PRO A 183 1.37 3.98 -20.54
N SER A 184 2.30 4.02 -21.51
CA SER A 184 2.97 2.82 -22.03
C SER A 184 3.82 2.14 -20.97
N MET A 185 4.26 2.90 -19.96
CA MET A 185 5.03 2.43 -18.82
C MET A 185 4.29 1.40 -17.97
N LEU A 186 2.96 1.36 -18.01
CA LEU A 186 2.14 0.43 -17.23
C LEU A 186 1.51 -0.68 -18.07
N LEU A 187 1.72 -0.68 -19.39
CA LEU A 187 1.15 -1.69 -20.27
C LEU A 187 1.80 -3.08 -20.06
N PRO A 188 1.06 -4.17 -20.35
CA PRO A 188 1.63 -5.51 -20.30
C PRO A 188 2.93 -5.62 -21.12
N GLY A 189 3.99 -6.08 -20.46
CA GLY A 189 5.32 -6.22 -21.08
C GLY A 189 6.25 -5.03 -20.87
N SER A 190 5.79 -3.92 -20.29
CA SER A 190 6.67 -2.86 -19.80
C SER A 190 7.57 -3.37 -18.66
N GLU A 191 8.66 -2.65 -18.39
CA GLU A 191 9.57 -2.99 -17.29
C GLU A 191 8.84 -3.03 -15.93
N ILE A 192 8.05 -1.99 -15.63
CA ILE A 192 7.23 -1.93 -14.40
C ILE A 192 6.28 -3.14 -14.36
N SER A 193 5.57 -3.43 -15.46
CA SER A 193 4.62 -4.55 -15.49
C SER A 193 5.30 -5.91 -15.28
N LEU A 194 6.51 -6.10 -15.78
CA LEU A 194 7.27 -7.34 -15.62
C LEU A 194 7.82 -7.50 -14.21
N THR A 195 8.41 -6.43 -13.65
CA THR A 195 8.93 -6.39 -12.28
C THR A 195 7.84 -6.71 -11.27
N PHE A 196 6.69 -6.04 -11.38
CA PHE A 196 5.58 -6.16 -10.43
C PHE A 196 4.62 -7.32 -10.71
N ARG A 197 4.92 -8.21 -11.67
CA ARG A 197 4.06 -9.35 -11.99
C ARG A 197 4.07 -10.38 -10.87
N ASN A 198 2.92 -10.66 -10.26
CA ASN A 198 2.76 -11.75 -9.28
C ASN A 198 1.53 -12.61 -9.58
N SER A 199 1.68 -13.57 -10.50
CA SER A 199 0.56 -14.37 -11.01
C SER A 199 -0.12 -15.25 -9.94
N GLN A 200 0.59 -15.62 -8.87
CA GLN A 200 0.02 -16.46 -7.82
C GLN A 200 -0.82 -15.63 -6.84
N SER A 201 -0.37 -14.43 -6.45
CA SER A 201 -1.23 -13.50 -5.69
C SER A 201 -2.46 -13.10 -6.50
N GLU A 202 -2.31 -12.87 -7.81
CA GLU A 202 -3.42 -12.61 -8.73
C GLU A 202 -4.44 -13.74 -8.77
N ARG A 203 -3.99 -15.00 -8.81
CA ARG A 203 -4.87 -16.17 -8.72
C ARG A 203 -5.57 -16.26 -7.37
N LEU A 204 -4.85 -16.02 -6.28
CA LEU A 204 -5.44 -16.06 -4.94
C LEU A 204 -6.55 -15.01 -4.78
N VAL A 205 -6.35 -13.78 -5.26
CA VAL A 205 -7.39 -12.75 -5.21
C VAL A 205 -8.54 -13.08 -6.16
N HIS A 206 -8.25 -13.59 -7.36
CA HIS A 206 -9.29 -14.09 -8.27
C HIS A 206 -10.16 -15.16 -7.59
N ASP A 207 -9.54 -16.12 -6.91
CA ASP A 207 -10.24 -17.17 -6.18
C ASP A 207 -11.06 -16.58 -5.04
N LEU A 208 -10.54 -15.60 -4.30
CA LEU A 208 -11.33 -14.91 -3.27
C LEU A 208 -12.57 -14.21 -3.86
N VAL A 209 -12.41 -13.55 -5.00
CA VAL A 209 -13.52 -12.90 -5.72
C VAL A 209 -14.53 -13.94 -6.21
N SER A 210 -14.09 -15.09 -6.72
CA SER A 210 -15.00 -16.14 -7.20
C SER A 210 -15.87 -16.75 -6.10
N HIS A 211 -15.34 -16.83 -4.87
CA HIS A 211 -16.09 -17.30 -3.70
C HIS A 211 -17.08 -16.25 -3.14
N THR A 212 -17.08 -15.01 -3.65
CA THR A 212 -18.01 -13.95 -3.21
C THR A 212 -19.48 -14.36 -3.36
N ASN A 213 -19.81 -15.20 -4.35
CA ASN A 213 -21.18 -15.70 -4.56
C ASN A 213 -21.74 -16.38 -3.31
N GLU A 214 -21.02 -17.36 -2.75
CA GLU A 214 -21.47 -18.12 -1.58
C GLU A 214 -21.57 -17.23 -0.34
N HIS A 215 -20.68 -16.25 -0.19
CA HIS A 215 -20.75 -15.27 0.89
C HIS A 215 -22.00 -14.37 0.77
N LEU A 216 -22.27 -13.83 -0.41
CA LEU A 216 -23.45 -12.98 -0.66
C LEU A 216 -24.75 -13.76 -0.49
N LYS A 217 -24.79 -15.01 -0.99
CA LYS A 217 -25.93 -15.92 -0.84
C LYS A 217 -26.21 -16.24 0.63
N THR A 218 -25.17 -16.59 1.39
CA THR A 218 -25.28 -16.86 2.82
C THR A 218 -25.75 -15.63 3.60
N ALA A 219 -25.36 -14.43 3.17
CA ALA A 219 -25.80 -13.17 3.74
C ALA A 219 -27.24 -12.75 3.33
N GLY A 220 -27.93 -13.54 2.50
CA GLY A 220 -29.31 -13.27 2.06
C GLY A 220 -29.43 -12.11 1.07
N VAL A 221 -28.37 -11.79 0.32
CA VAL A 221 -28.40 -10.75 -0.71
C VAL A 221 -29.21 -11.25 -1.90
N THR A 222 -30.32 -10.57 -2.23
CA THR A 222 -31.30 -11.08 -3.21
C THR A 222 -30.75 -11.26 -4.63
N ASP A 223 -29.80 -10.42 -5.03
CA ASP A 223 -29.15 -10.41 -6.36
C ASP A 223 -27.70 -10.93 -6.32
N TYR A 224 -27.40 -11.84 -5.39
CA TYR A 224 -26.05 -12.36 -5.15
C TYR A 224 -25.36 -12.89 -6.42
N ASP A 225 -26.07 -13.64 -7.28
CA ASP A 225 -25.53 -14.19 -8.53
C ASP A 225 -25.08 -13.09 -9.50
N LEU A 226 -25.91 -12.05 -9.68
CA LEU A 226 -25.60 -10.93 -10.55
C LEU A 226 -24.41 -10.12 -10.01
N LEU A 227 -24.36 -9.90 -8.70
CA LEU A 227 -23.29 -9.14 -8.04
C LEU A 227 -21.96 -9.89 -8.09
N SER A 228 -21.95 -11.20 -7.82
CA SER A 228 -20.73 -12.01 -7.92
C SER A 228 -20.21 -12.05 -9.35
N GLN A 229 -21.09 -12.19 -10.35
CA GLN A 229 -20.69 -12.17 -11.75
C GLN A 229 -20.07 -10.82 -12.12
N ARG A 230 -20.69 -9.71 -11.70
CA ARG A 230 -20.12 -8.37 -11.92
C ARG A 230 -18.76 -8.17 -11.27
N ALA A 231 -18.56 -8.72 -10.07
CA ALA A 231 -17.29 -8.65 -9.36
C ALA A 231 -16.19 -9.40 -10.13
N LEU A 232 -16.49 -10.62 -10.59
CA LEU A 232 -15.60 -11.42 -11.44
C LEU A 232 -15.32 -10.74 -12.77
N ASP A 233 -16.35 -10.30 -13.49
CA ASP A 233 -16.22 -9.60 -14.77
C ASP A 233 -15.35 -8.35 -14.61
N HIS A 234 -15.54 -7.60 -13.52
CA HIS A 234 -14.70 -6.44 -13.24
C HIS A 234 -13.26 -6.84 -12.97
N TRP A 235 -13.02 -7.88 -12.17
CA TRP A 235 -11.68 -8.36 -11.88
C TRP A 235 -10.96 -8.80 -13.15
N ASP A 236 -11.57 -9.62 -14.00
CA ASP A 236 -10.96 -10.18 -15.20
C ASP A 236 -10.70 -9.12 -16.28
N ASN A 237 -11.59 -8.13 -16.40
CA ASN A 237 -11.52 -7.11 -17.44
C ASN A 237 -10.96 -5.76 -16.96
N ARG A 238 -10.43 -5.69 -15.73
CA ARG A 238 -9.92 -4.44 -15.19
C ARG A 238 -8.74 -3.90 -16.00
N ARG A 239 -8.76 -2.60 -16.22
CA ARG A 239 -7.63 -1.87 -16.80
C ARG A 239 -6.57 -1.62 -15.72
N ARG A 240 -5.32 -2.00 -16.00
CA ARG A 240 -4.15 -1.73 -15.15
C ARG A 240 -3.46 -0.47 -15.64
N CYS A 241 -4.02 0.69 -15.30
CA CYS A 241 -3.61 1.98 -15.89
C CYS A 241 -2.97 2.95 -14.90
N VAL A 242 -2.82 2.56 -13.63
CA VAL A 242 -2.12 3.35 -12.61
C VAL A 242 -1.14 2.45 -11.85
N PHE A 243 -0.14 3.03 -11.20
CA PHE A 243 0.63 2.30 -10.18
C PHE A 243 -0.15 2.40 -8.86
N GLY A 244 -0.49 1.26 -8.26
CA GLY A 244 -1.24 1.19 -7.00
C GLY A 244 -0.50 0.39 -5.94
N GLN A 245 -0.90 0.55 -4.69
CA GLN A 245 -0.38 -0.27 -3.59
C GLN A 245 -1.07 -1.65 -3.57
N GLY A 246 -2.35 -1.74 -3.95
CA GLY A 246 -3.06 -3.00 -4.21
C GLY A 246 -3.73 -3.66 -3.01
N ASP A 247 -3.49 -3.19 -1.78
CA ASP A 247 -4.10 -3.63 -0.53
C ASP A 247 -4.22 -2.47 0.50
N VAL A 248 -4.93 -1.40 0.12
CA VAL A 248 -5.02 -0.18 0.94
C VAL A 248 -6.19 -0.30 1.91
N TRP A 249 -5.91 -0.64 3.17
CA TRP A 249 -6.92 -0.70 4.24
C TRP A 249 -6.37 -0.08 5.53
N PHE A 250 -7.22 0.09 6.54
CA PHE A 250 -6.83 0.82 7.76
C PHE A 250 -5.65 0.20 8.53
N GLY A 251 -5.40 -1.10 8.37
CA GLY A 251 -4.26 -1.78 8.97
C GLY A 251 -2.93 -1.50 8.28
N THR A 252 -2.93 -1.10 7.01
CA THR A 252 -1.71 -0.75 6.25
C THR A 252 -1.36 0.74 6.34
N ILE A 253 -2.19 1.50 7.06
CA ILE A 253 -2.01 2.94 7.26
C ILE A 253 -1.73 3.21 8.73
N LEU A 254 -0.57 3.79 9.01
CA LEU A 254 -0.16 4.20 10.34
C LEU A 254 -0.30 5.72 10.48
N VAL A 255 -0.73 6.19 11.64
CA VAL A 255 -0.81 7.61 11.96
C VAL A 255 0.14 7.90 13.12
N GLY A 256 1.16 8.69 12.85
CA GLY A 256 2.14 9.14 13.84
C GLY A 256 1.65 10.37 14.60
N SER A 257 2.10 10.50 15.84
CA SER A 257 1.80 11.67 16.70
C SER A 257 2.93 12.71 16.64
N ASP A 258 3.88 12.49 15.75
CA ASP A 258 5.25 13.00 15.79
C ASP A 258 5.31 14.40 15.17
N GLY A 259 4.57 15.34 15.77
CA GLY A 259 5.13 16.59 16.29
C GLY A 259 5.82 17.59 15.36
N LEU A 260 5.82 17.44 14.03
CA LEU A 260 6.14 18.56 13.16
C LEU A 260 4.90 19.47 13.03
N VAL A 261 4.88 20.47 13.92
CA VAL A 261 4.13 21.73 13.87
C VAL A 261 2.91 21.68 12.94
N ASN A 262 1.82 21.10 13.47
CA ASN A 262 0.41 21.24 13.05
C ASN A 262 -0.28 20.11 12.26
N ALA A 263 0.39 19.02 11.85
CA ALA A 263 -0.31 17.90 11.19
C ALA A 263 0.25 16.52 11.57
N PRO A 264 -0.62 15.50 11.76
CA PRO A 264 -0.19 14.12 11.97
C PRO A 264 0.49 13.55 10.71
N SER A 265 1.52 12.72 10.90
CA SER A 265 2.15 11.98 9.81
C SER A 265 1.36 10.72 9.46
N VAL A 266 1.40 10.32 8.19
CA VAL A 266 0.69 9.17 7.64
C VAL A 266 1.69 8.18 7.06
N GLY A 267 1.95 7.11 7.77
CA GLY A 267 2.73 5.97 7.31
C GLY A 267 1.92 5.05 6.39
N ILE A 268 2.47 4.59 5.27
CA ILE A 268 1.84 3.58 4.40
C ILE A 268 2.80 2.39 4.25
N CYS A 269 2.38 1.20 4.66
CA CYS A 269 3.19 -0.02 4.63
C CYS A 269 2.55 -1.13 3.78
N ASP A 270 3.18 -2.31 3.79
CA ASP A 270 2.70 -3.55 3.15
C ASP A 270 2.55 -3.44 1.63
N TRP A 271 3.62 -3.04 0.93
CA TRP A 271 3.62 -2.85 -0.52
C TRP A 271 3.76 -4.15 -1.34
N GLU A 272 3.41 -5.30 -0.77
CA GLU A 272 3.64 -6.63 -1.35
C GLU A 272 2.68 -6.99 -2.51
N PHE A 273 1.64 -6.18 -2.70
CA PHE A 273 0.70 -6.24 -3.83
C PHE A 273 0.85 -5.07 -4.81
N ALA A 274 1.92 -4.27 -4.67
CA ALA A 274 2.12 -3.09 -5.48
C ALA A 274 2.34 -3.42 -6.96
N GLY A 275 1.96 -2.50 -7.84
CA GLY A 275 2.19 -2.60 -9.28
C GLY A 275 1.11 -1.95 -10.14
N PRO A 276 1.13 -2.20 -11.46
CA PRO A 276 0.07 -1.76 -12.36
C PRO A 276 -1.30 -2.30 -11.93
N SER A 277 -2.21 -1.39 -11.63
CA SER A 277 -3.50 -1.65 -11.00
C SER A 277 -4.61 -0.80 -11.61
N HIS A 278 -5.86 -1.12 -11.22
CA HIS A 278 -7.01 -0.28 -11.51
C HIS A 278 -7.17 0.73 -10.37
N PRO A 279 -7.33 2.04 -10.63
CA PRO A 279 -7.34 3.06 -9.58
C PRO A 279 -8.46 2.86 -8.54
N ALA A 280 -9.57 2.23 -8.97
CA ALA A 280 -10.67 1.92 -8.05
C ALA A 280 -10.30 0.91 -6.96
N ILE A 281 -9.23 0.12 -7.09
CA ILE A 281 -8.85 -0.89 -6.08
C ILE A 281 -8.47 -0.19 -4.77
N ASP A 282 -7.44 0.65 -4.79
CA ASP A 282 -6.96 1.37 -3.62
C ASP A 282 -8.08 2.24 -3.01
N VAL A 283 -8.85 2.95 -3.86
CA VAL A 283 -9.92 3.84 -3.41
C VAL A 283 -11.09 3.08 -2.80
N ALA A 284 -11.49 1.95 -3.39
CA ALA A 284 -12.61 1.15 -2.89
C ALA A 284 -12.27 0.44 -1.58
N GLN A 285 -11.05 -0.08 -1.43
CA GLN A 285 -10.60 -0.71 -0.18
C GLN A 285 -10.57 0.30 0.98
N LEU A 286 -10.07 1.52 0.72
CA LEU A 286 -10.09 2.60 1.69
C LEU A 286 -11.54 3.02 2.03
N GLY A 287 -12.39 3.20 1.02
CA GLY A 287 -13.79 3.58 1.19
C GLY A 287 -14.62 2.54 1.96
N LEU A 288 -14.36 1.25 1.74
CA LEU A 288 -14.97 0.15 2.48
C LEU A 288 -14.55 0.20 3.96
N SER A 289 -13.27 0.43 4.21
CA SER A 289 -12.70 0.52 5.57
C SER A 289 -13.31 1.67 6.37
N VAL A 290 -13.62 2.80 5.72
CA VAL A 290 -14.36 3.90 6.34
C VAL A 290 -15.78 3.47 6.71
N ARG A 291 -16.48 2.75 5.84
CA ARG A 291 -17.90 2.44 6.01
C ARG A 291 -18.18 1.39 7.09
N LEU A 292 -17.32 0.37 7.23
CA LEU A 292 -17.56 -0.77 8.13
C LEU A 292 -17.72 -0.38 9.62
N PRO A 293 -16.92 0.53 10.19
CA PRO A 293 -17.14 1.01 11.56
C PRO A 293 -18.48 1.74 11.77
N PHE A 294 -19.06 2.35 10.73
CA PHE A 294 -20.27 3.18 10.85
C PHE A 294 -21.59 2.42 10.62
N THR A 295 -21.55 1.17 10.14
CA THR A 295 -22.77 0.37 9.95
C THR A 295 -23.31 -0.21 11.26
N GLY A 296 -22.58 -0.06 12.37
CA GLY A 296 -22.97 -0.62 13.67
C GLY A 296 -22.92 -2.15 13.71
N VAL A 297 -22.36 -2.78 12.67
CA VAL A 297 -21.99 -4.18 12.70
C VAL A 297 -20.80 -4.28 13.65
N PRO A 298 -20.87 -5.04 14.74
CA PRO A 298 -19.72 -5.27 15.60
C PRO A 298 -18.57 -5.77 14.73
N LEU A 299 -17.46 -5.05 14.70
CA LEU A 299 -16.22 -5.63 14.20
C LEU A 299 -15.94 -6.81 15.12
N ILE A 300 -16.00 -8.02 14.55
CA ILE A 300 -15.50 -9.21 15.19
C ILE A 300 -13.99 -8.99 15.24
N ASP A 301 -13.43 -8.84 16.43
CA ASP A 301 -11.97 -8.76 16.54
C ASP A 301 -11.34 -10.09 16.10
N GLN A 302 -10.01 -10.09 15.90
CA GLN A 302 -9.28 -11.28 15.47
C GLN A 302 -9.38 -12.48 16.43
N GLN A 303 -9.99 -12.31 17.61
CA GLN A 303 -10.22 -13.32 18.64
C GLN A 303 -11.71 -13.73 18.77
N GLY A 304 -12.60 -13.18 17.94
CA GLY A 304 -14.02 -13.51 17.97
C GLY A 304 -14.84 -12.71 18.99
N HIS A 305 -14.29 -11.67 19.62
CA HIS A 305 -15.02 -10.84 20.57
C HIS A 305 -15.76 -9.69 19.88
N THR A 306 -17.02 -9.50 20.27
CA THR A 306 -17.85 -8.36 19.82
C THR A 306 -17.72 -7.20 20.81
N SER A 307 -17.20 -6.05 20.38
CA SER A 307 -17.17 -4.82 21.21
C SER A 307 -18.49 -4.05 21.10
N SER A 308 -19.18 -3.85 22.22
CA SER A 308 -20.55 -3.30 22.32
C SER A 308 -20.63 -1.77 22.43
N SER A 309 -19.53 -1.02 22.28
CA SER A 309 -19.50 0.43 22.60
C SER A 309 -20.19 1.38 21.59
N TRP A 310 -20.74 0.85 20.48
CA TRP A 310 -21.13 1.67 19.31
C TRP A 310 -22.52 2.30 19.36
N ALA A 311 -23.43 1.83 20.23
CA ALA A 311 -24.79 2.37 20.33
C ALA A 311 -24.83 3.85 20.76
N TYR A 312 -23.78 4.34 21.44
CA TYR A 312 -23.76 5.69 22.00
C TYR A 312 -23.41 6.80 20.99
N ARG A 313 -22.74 6.51 19.86
CA ARG A 313 -22.21 7.57 18.97
C ARG A 313 -23.08 7.91 17.76
N ARG A 314 -24.09 7.10 17.43
CA ARG A 314 -25.06 7.42 16.36
C ARG A 314 -25.85 8.71 16.66
N SER A 315 -25.90 9.13 17.92
CA SER A 315 -26.55 10.36 18.39
C SER A 315 -25.69 11.63 18.27
N LEU A 316 -24.38 11.51 18.00
CA LEU A 316 -23.43 12.64 17.97
C LEU A 316 -23.06 13.12 16.56
N LEU A 317 -23.50 12.42 15.51
CA LEU A 317 -23.34 12.92 14.14
C LEU A 317 -24.40 14.01 13.87
N PRO A 318 -24.02 15.19 13.35
CA PRO A 318 -25.01 16.15 12.87
C PRO A 318 -25.85 15.48 11.78
N LYS A 319 -27.17 15.60 11.89
CA LYS A 319 -28.10 15.19 10.83
C LYS A 319 -27.78 16.03 9.60
N VAL A 320 -27.01 15.48 8.67
CA VAL A 320 -26.80 16.09 7.37
C VAL A 320 -28.10 15.87 6.59
N GLU A 321 -28.97 16.88 6.60
CA GLU A 321 -30.11 16.93 5.69
C GLU A 321 -29.58 17.07 4.28
N VAL A 322 -29.62 15.97 3.52
CA VAL A 322 -29.32 15.98 2.09
C VAL A 322 -30.52 16.60 1.37
N SER A 323 -30.51 17.92 1.20
CA SER A 323 -31.42 18.60 0.29
C SER A 323 -31.06 18.23 -1.16
N SER A 324 -31.88 17.39 -1.79
CA SER A 324 -31.89 17.13 -3.24
C SER A 324 -32.58 18.29 -4.01
N PRO A 325 -32.54 18.38 -5.36
CA PRO A 325 -31.72 17.65 -6.34
C PRO A 325 -30.89 18.58 -7.25
N VAL A 326 -29.72 18.12 -7.70
CA VAL A 326 -28.98 18.74 -8.80
C VAL A 326 -29.62 18.35 -10.14
N SER A 327 -30.02 19.37 -10.91
CA SER A 327 -30.56 19.26 -12.27
C SER A 327 -29.68 18.42 -13.19
N ARG A 328 -30.28 17.41 -13.81
CA ARG A 328 -29.71 16.63 -14.92
C ARG A 328 -29.40 17.56 -16.11
N ARG A 329 -28.14 17.96 -16.28
CA ARG A 329 -27.66 18.43 -17.58
C ARG A 329 -27.37 17.22 -18.46
N ARG A 330 -28.10 17.11 -19.57
CA ARG A 330 -27.86 16.13 -20.63
C ARG A 330 -26.52 16.45 -21.29
N PHE A 331 -25.60 15.49 -21.26
CA PHE A 331 -24.45 15.48 -22.16
C PHE A 331 -24.96 15.12 -23.57
N PHE A 332 -24.80 16.05 -24.52
CA PHE A 332 -24.89 15.76 -25.94
C PHE A 332 -23.56 15.17 -26.42
N PRO A 333 -23.55 14.18 -27.32
CA PRO A 333 -22.32 13.71 -27.95
C PRO A 333 -21.85 14.73 -29.01
N PRO A 334 -20.54 14.91 -29.23
CA PRO A 334 -20.05 15.71 -30.34
C PRO A 334 -20.33 14.98 -31.67
N SER A 335 -21.04 15.68 -32.53
CA SER A 335 -21.37 15.32 -33.90
C SER A 335 -20.15 15.38 -34.84
N SER A 336 -20.00 14.32 -35.63
CA SER A 336 -19.49 14.26 -37.01
C SER A 336 -18.17 14.99 -37.33
N LEU A 337 -17.09 14.20 -37.48
CA LEU A 337 -15.91 14.56 -38.26
C LEU A 337 -16.22 14.52 -39.76
N THR A 338 -16.09 15.66 -40.42
CA THR A 338 -16.13 15.84 -41.87
C THR A 338 -14.83 15.30 -42.49
N PRO A 339 -14.87 14.60 -43.65
CA PRO A 339 -13.66 14.08 -44.27
C PRO A 339 -12.87 15.17 -45.01
N LEU A 340 -11.58 15.29 -44.68
CA LEU A 340 -10.61 16.12 -45.40
C LEU A 340 -10.33 15.52 -46.78
N ARG A 341 -10.81 16.23 -47.79
CA ARG A 341 -10.66 15.99 -49.22
C ARG A 341 -9.17 16.12 -49.61
N ARG A 342 -8.49 15.01 -49.89
CA ARG A 342 -7.14 15.02 -50.51
C ARG A 342 -7.26 15.52 -51.95
N SER A 343 -6.79 16.73 -52.23
CA SER A 343 -6.53 17.22 -53.58
C SER A 343 -5.30 16.52 -54.15
N ARG A 344 -5.51 15.75 -55.23
CA ARG A 344 -4.45 15.33 -56.16
C ARG A 344 -3.87 16.58 -56.84
N GLN A 345 -2.59 16.86 -56.64
CA GLN A 345 -1.81 17.65 -57.59
C GLN A 345 -0.95 16.69 -58.41
N SER A 346 -1.32 16.56 -59.68
CA SER A 346 -0.50 16.00 -60.74
C SER A 346 0.47 17.07 -61.21
N SER A 347 1.76 16.85 -61.06
CA SER A 347 2.79 17.52 -61.86
C SER A 347 3.51 16.47 -62.70
N LYS A 348 3.16 16.44 -63.99
CA LYS A 348 4.02 15.96 -65.08
C LYS A 348 3.92 16.98 -66.20
N GLY A 349 5.07 17.43 -66.71
CA GLY A 349 5.13 18.29 -67.88
C GLY A 349 6.42 19.10 -67.98
N HIS A 350 7.54 18.42 -68.22
CA HIS A 350 8.57 18.93 -69.12
C HIS A 350 8.47 18.07 -70.40
N SER A 351 8.61 18.78 -71.53
CA SER A 351 8.35 18.41 -72.93
C SER A 351 6.91 18.56 -73.39
#